data_AF-L0F9Y5-F1
#
_entry.id   AF-L0F9Y5-F1
#
_cell.length_a   1.000
_cell.length_b   1.000
_cell.length_c   1.000
_cell.angle_alpha   90.00
_cell.angle_beta   90.00
_cell.angle_gamma   90.00
#
_symmetry.space_group_name_H-M   'P 1'
#
loop_
_entity.id
_entity.type
_entity.pdbx_description
1 polymer ?
#
loop_
_entity_poly.entity_id
_entity_poly.type
_entity_poly.pdbx_seq_one_letter_code
_entity_poly.pdbx_strand_id
1 'polypeptide(L)'
;MIFPIGEWLVLSIGLLAWAEWPVFHIHKSLRVLPLAWIFGWIIEHSFTFSHIWDWDFPRIVVLLAVTWIAWKRAKGRRFPGILMTGICLLAQDLFVLNEPGIFSYDRWLFAVVFLAVALFSTHDLWSMTLALSGGILVNLGLTIFLFDGVVRYYSLPNSFLWHFSGVGCIMIAAFRQIREYYQTKKSLSAGMIAVQDSMADDGGIYRKDD
;
A
#
# COMPACT_ATOMS: atom_id res chain seq x y z
N MET A 1 17.40 -5.37 -16.43
CA MET A 1 16.98 -6.11 -15.23
C MET A 1 16.56 -5.11 -14.18
N ILE A 2 15.25 -4.93 -13.98
CA ILE A 2 14.72 -4.04 -12.94
C ILE A 2 14.88 -4.80 -11.61
N PHE A 3 15.50 -4.17 -10.62
CA PHE A 3 15.69 -4.79 -9.30
C PHE A 3 14.30 -5.13 -8.72
N PRO A 4 14.02 -6.38 -8.30
CA PRO A 4 12.69 -6.82 -7.86
C PRO A 4 12.38 -6.31 -6.44
N ILE A 5 12.29 -4.98 -6.29
CA ILE A 5 12.13 -4.29 -5.01
C ILE A 5 10.88 -4.78 -4.30
N GLY A 6 9.78 -5.00 -5.04
CA GLY A 6 8.50 -5.41 -4.48
C GLY A 6 8.55 -6.81 -3.85
N GLU A 7 9.20 -7.75 -4.51
CA GLU A 7 9.35 -9.14 -4.08
C GLU A 7 10.23 -9.21 -2.82
N TRP A 8 11.36 -8.50 -2.82
CA TRP A 8 12.23 -8.39 -1.65
C TRP A 8 11.54 -7.71 -0.47
N LEU A 9 10.71 -6.70 -0.73
CA LEU A 9 9.96 -5.98 0.28
C LEU A 9 8.87 -6.87 0.90
N VAL A 10 8.15 -7.65 0.10
CA VAL A 10 7.15 -8.62 0.60
C VAL A 10 7.83 -9.72 1.43
N LEU A 11 8.94 -10.27 0.95
CA LEU A 11 9.70 -11.28 1.68
C LEU A 11 10.25 -10.73 2.99
N SER A 12 10.83 -9.52 2.98
CA SER A 12 11.38 -8.89 4.18
C SER A 12 10.29 -8.66 5.23
N ILE A 13 9.15 -8.08 4.84
CA ILE A 13 8.02 -7.85 5.76
C ILE A 13 7.47 -9.17 6.31
N GLY A 14 7.34 -10.18 5.47
CA GLY A 14 6.82 -11.48 5.87
C GLY A 14 7.75 -12.22 6.85
N LEU A 15 9.06 -12.18 6.60
CA LEU A 15 10.08 -12.73 7.50
C LEU A 15 10.15 -11.94 8.82
N LEU A 16 10.07 -10.61 8.75
CA LEU A 16 9.97 -9.74 9.92
C LEU A 16 8.70 -10.05 10.75
N ALA A 17 7.58 -10.35 10.10
CA ALA A 17 6.34 -10.77 10.76
C ALA A 17 6.46 -12.15 11.44
N TRP A 18 7.30 -13.04 10.90
CA TRP A 18 7.65 -14.35 11.48
C TRP A 18 8.61 -14.23 12.66
N ALA A 19 9.61 -13.36 12.55
CA ALA A 19 10.61 -13.12 13.59
C ALA A 19 10.04 -12.47 14.87
N GLU A 20 8.74 -12.14 14.87
CA GLU A 20 8.01 -11.54 16.02
C GLU A 20 8.77 -10.37 16.66
N TRP A 21 9.48 -9.58 15.85
CA TRP A 21 10.44 -8.63 16.42
C TRP A 21 9.66 -7.56 17.22
N PRO A 22 9.78 -7.54 18.57
CA PRO A 22 8.86 -6.81 19.44
C PRO A 22 8.93 -5.29 19.20
N VAL A 23 10.04 -4.82 18.65
CA VAL A 23 10.27 -3.42 18.28
C VAL A 23 9.30 -2.96 17.19
N PHE A 24 9.00 -3.79 16.19
CA PHE A 24 8.27 -3.36 15.00
C PHE A 24 6.75 -3.53 15.06
N HIS A 25 6.21 -4.16 16.13
CA HIS A 25 4.78 -4.39 16.32
C HIS A 25 4.05 -4.93 15.06
N ILE A 26 4.74 -5.78 14.28
CA ILE A 26 4.24 -6.27 12.99
C ILE A 26 3.11 -7.26 13.23
N HIS A 27 2.02 -7.08 12.51
CA HIS A 27 0.85 -7.92 12.69
C HIS A 27 1.07 -9.36 12.20
N LYS A 28 0.64 -10.32 13.03
CA LYS A 28 0.75 -11.77 12.76
C LYS A 28 0.09 -12.22 11.44
N SER A 29 -0.86 -11.47 10.89
CA SER A 29 -1.50 -11.80 9.61
C SER A 29 -0.55 -11.67 8.40
N LEU A 30 0.49 -10.86 8.50
CA LEU A 30 1.46 -10.67 7.41
C LEU A 30 2.41 -11.88 7.24
N ARG A 31 2.38 -12.83 8.17
CA ARG A 31 3.11 -14.11 8.09
C ARG A 31 2.72 -14.97 6.90
N VAL A 32 1.53 -14.73 6.36
CA VAL A 32 1.01 -15.48 5.20
C VAL A 32 1.67 -15.01 3.90
N LEU A 33 2.30 -13.82 3.87
CA LEU A 33 2.85 -13.24 2.64
C LEU A 33 3.96 -14.08 2.00
N PRO A 34 4.99 -14.57 2.73
CA PRO A 34 6.00 -15.44 2.12
C PRO A 34 5.41 -16.75 1.61
N LEU A 35 4.44 -17.32 2.35
CA LEU A 35 3.76 -18.55 1.95
C LEU A 35 2.91 -18.35 0.68
N ALA A 36 2.20 -17.23 0.59
CA ALA A 36 1.42 -16.83 -0.58
C ALA A 36 2.34 -16.65 -1.80
N TRP A 37 3.51 -16.03 -1.62
CA TRP A 37 4.50 -15.86 -2.67
C TRP A 37 5.05 -17.21 -3.17
N ILE A 38 5.47 -18.10 -2.26
CA ILE A 38 5.94 -19.46 -2.60
C ILE A 38 4.84 -20.24 -3.33
N PHE A 39 3.59 -20.13 -2.86
CA PHE A 39 2.47 -20.81 -3.49
C PHE A 39 2.22 -20.33 -4.93
N GLY A 40 2.32 -19.01 -5.18
CA GLY A 40 2.23 -18.47 -6.53
C GLY A 40 3.35 -18.99 -7.43
N TRP A 41 4.57 -19.13 -6.91
CA TRP A 41 5.69 -19.71 -7.66
C TRP A 41 5.46 -21.18 -8.02
N ILE A 42 4.89 -21.97 -7.09
CA ILE A 42 4.51 -23.35 -7.37
C ILE A 42 3.46 -23.42 -8.49
N ILE A 43 2.45 -22.53 -8.47
CA ILE A 43 1.43 -22.46 -9.53
C ILE A 43 2.08 -22.14 -10.87
N GLU A 44 2.91 -21.10 -10.93
CA GLU A 44 3.60 -20.68 -12.15
C GLU A 44 4.43 -21.82 -12.76
N HIS A 45 5.14 -22.57 -11.91
CA HIS A 45 5.97 -23.68 -12.37
C HIS A 45 5.15 -24.93 -12.76
N SER A 46 3.99 -25.13 -12.15
CA SER A 46 3.15 -26.31 -12.38
C SER A 46 2.26 -26.17 -13.60
N PHE A 47 1.95 -24.95 -14.04
CA PHE A 47 1.05 -24.68 -15.15
C PHE A 47 1.75 -23.88 -16.24
N THR A 48 1.91 -24.50 -17.42
CA THR A 48 2.37 -23.80 -18.63
C THR A 48 1.21 -22.99 -19.22
N PHE A 49 1.04 -21.75 -18.77
CA PHE A 49 0.00 -20.85 -19.31
C PHE A 49 0.39 -20.29 -20.69
N SER A 50 -0.60 -19.80 -21.45
CA SER A 50 -0.43 -19.40 -22.84
C SER A 50 0.50 -18.19 -22.99
N HIS A 51 1.24 -18.16 -24.11
CA HIS A 51 2.34 -17.23 -24.38
C HIS A 51 1.92 -15.75 -24.57
N ILE A 52 0.62 -15.45 -24.61
CA ILE A 52 0.08 -14.11 -24.95
C ILE A 52 0.11 -13.18 -23.72
N TRP A 53 -0.07 -13.75 -22.53
CA TRP A 53 -0.11 -13.03 -21.27
C TRP A 53 1.02 -13.53 -20.38
N ASP A 54 1.89 -12.63 -19.94
CA ASP A 54 2.96 -12.97 -19.02
C ASP A 54 2.43 -12.88 -17.59
N TRP A 55 1.93 -14.02 -17.10
CA TRP A 55 1.27 -14.14 -15.79
C TRP A 55 2.29 -14.30 -14.66
N ASP A 56 2.38 -13.29 -13.80
CA ASP A 56 3.18 -13.37 -12.58
C ASP A 56 2.31 -13.83 -11.41
N PHE A 57 2.12 -15.15 -11.31
CA PHE A 57 1.31 -15.77 -10.25
C PHE A 57 1.80 -15.45 -8.82
N PRO A 58 3.11 -15.39 -8.51
CA PRO A 58 3.60 -14.92 -7.22
C PRO A 58 2.99 -13.58 -6.82
N ARG A 59 2.96 -12.59 -7.72
CA ARG A 59 2.35 -11.29 -7.44
C ARG A 59 0.84 -11.37 -7.27
N ILE A 60 0.15 -12.13 -8.11
CA ILE A 60 -1.32 -12.27 -8.05
C ILE A 60 -1.75 -12.88 -6.73
N VAL A 61 -1.11 -13.98 -6.31
CA VAL A 61 -1.45 -14.66 -5.05
C VAL A 61 -1.16 -13.76 -3.85
N VAL A 62 -0.05 -13.01 -3.87
CA VAL A 62 0.23 -12.03 -2.82
C VAL A 62 -0.81 -10.90 -2.81
N LEU A 63 -1.21 -10.37 -3.96
CA LEU A 63 -2.27 -9.36 -4.05
C LEU A 63 -3.59 -9.88 -3.48
N LEU A 64 -3.97 -11.13 -3.77
CA LEU A 64 -5.16 -11.76 -3.21
C LEU A 64 -5.05 -11.89 -1.69
N ALA A 65 -3.91 -12.35 -1.17
CA ALA A 65 -3.68 -12.49 0.26
C ALA A 65 -3.71 -11.12 0.99
N VAL A 66 -3.02 -10.12 0.45
CA VAL A 66 -3.00 -8.74 0.98
C VAL A 66 -4.40 -8.14 0.95
N THR A 67 -5.11 -8.26 -0.17
CA THR A 67 -6.49 -7.76 -0.30
C THR A 67 -7.40 -8.42 0.72
N TRP A 68 -7.30 -9.73 0.92
CA TRP A 68 -8.08 -10.46 1.91
C TRP A 68 -7.78 -10.02 3.34
N ILE A 69 -6.50 -9.87 3.69
CA ILE A 69 -6.07 -9.39 5.02
C ILE A 69 -6.57 -7.97 5.26
N ALA A 70 -6.38 -7.09 4.27
CA ALA A 70 -6.79 -5.69 4.33
C ALA A 70 -8.31 -5.57 4.40
N TRP A 71 -9.06 -6.41 3.68
CA TRP A 71 -10.52 -6.46 3.72
C TRP A 71 -11.07 -6.74 5.12
N LYS A 72 -10.46 -7.70 5.83
CA LYS A 72 -10.88 -8.06 7.20
C LYS A 72 -10.58 -6.95 8.21
N ARG A 73 -9.60 -6.08 7.92
CA ARG A 73 -9.07 -5.09 8.87
C ARG A 73 -9.50 -3.66 8.57
N ALA A 74 -9.88 -3.36 7.33
CA ALA A 74 -10.34 -2.06 6.91
C ALA A 74 -11.58 -1.64 7.73
N LYS A 75 -11.42 -0.56 8.49
CA LYS A 75 -12.49 0.11 9.24
C LYS A 75 -13.10 1.17 8.34
N GLY A 76 -14.39 1.02 8.00
CA GLY A 76 -15.14 1.99 7.19
C GLY A 76 -15.61 1.45 5.83
N ARG A 77 -15.88 2.37 4.88
CA ARG A 77 -16.42 2.04 3.55
C ARG A 77 -15.34 1.43 2.66
N ARG A 78 -15.42 0.11 2.43
CA ARG A 78 -14.41 -0.68 1.70
C ARG A 78 -14.49 -0.52 0.17
N PHE A 79 -15.70 -0.45 -0.36
CA PHE A 79 -15.95 -0.48 -1.81
C PHE A 79 -15.57 0.82 -2.56
N PRO A 80 -15.85 2.04 -2.05
CA PRO A 80 -15.60 3.25 -2.83
C PRO A 80 -14.13 3.44 -3.20
N GLY A 81 -13.20 3.11 -2.28
CA GLY A 81 -11.77 3.21 -2.55
C GLY A 81 -11.32 2.28 -3.68
N ILE A 82 -11.74 1.01 -3.64
CA ILE A 82 -11.43 0.01 -4.69
C ILE A 82 -12.00 0.43 -6.04
N LEU A 83 -13.23 0.93 -6.07
CA LEU A 83 -13.87 1.39 -7.30
C LEU A 83 -13.14 2.59 -7.89
N MET A 84 -12.79 3.59 -7.07
CA MET A 84 -12.08 4.77 -7.56
C MET A 84 -10.70 4.44 -8.09
N THR A 85 -9.94 3.60 -7.39
CA THR A 85 -8.62 3.15 -7.84
C THR A 85 -8.72 2.25 -9.08
N GLY A 86 -9.74 1.39 -9.16
CA GLY A 86 -10.03 0.58 -10.34
C GLY A 86 -10.41 1.42 -11.57
N ILE A 87 -11.28 2.42 -11.41
CA ILE A 87 -11.65 3.35 -12.48
C ILE A 87 -10.43 4.16 -12.94
N CYS A 88 -9.56 4.57 -12.01
CA CYS A 88 -8.32 5.27 -12.34
C CYS A 88 -7.41 4.44 -13.25
N LEU A 89 -7.25 3.15 -12.95
CA LEU A 89 -6.44 2.25 -13.80
C LEU A 89 -7.16 1.90 -15.11
N LEU A 90 -8.48 1.74 -15.09
CA LEU A 90 -9.28 1.57 -16.31
C LEU A 90 -9.11 2.78 -17.25
N ALA A 91 -9.15 4.00 -16.72
CA ALA A 91 -8.91 5.20 -17.51
C ALA A 91 -7.51 5.17 -18.14
N GLN A 92 -6.48 4.81 -17.36
CA GLN A 92 -5.13 4.62 -17.88
C GLN A 92 -5.10 3.58 -19.02
N ASP A 93 -5.73 2.42 -18.84
CA ASP A 93 -5.78 1.36 -19.85
C ASP A 93 -6.48 1.83 -21.14
N LEU A 94 -7.56 2.62 -21.02
CA LEU A 94 -8.24 3.25 -22.16
C LEU A 94 -7.37 4.29 -22.87
N PHE A 95 -6.59 5.09 -22.14
CA PHE A 95 -5.61 6.02 -22.74
C PHE A 95 -4.54 5.26 -23.52
N VAL A 96 -4.03 4.15 -22.97
CA VAL A 96 -3.05 3.30 -23.63
C VAL A 96 -3.61 2.67 -24.91
N LEU A 97 -4.89 2.28 -24.90
CA LEU A 97 -5.58 1.77 -26.09
C LEU A 97 -5.77 2.83 -27.18
N ASN A 98 -6.11 4.05 -26.79
CA ASN A 98 -6.47 5.11 -27.74
C ASN A 98 -5.25 5.78 -28.40
N GLU A 99 -4.14 5.94 -27.67
CA GLU A 99 -2.92 6.60 -28.18
C GLU A 99 -1.65 5.78 -27.91
N PRO A 100 -1.42 4.68 -28.64
CA PRO A 100 -0.22 3.88 -28.47
C PRO A 100 1.03 4.66 -28.90
N GLY A 101 1.83 5.13 -27.93
CA GLY A 101 3.21 5.57 -28.16
C GLY A 101 3.52 7.06 -28.07
N ILE A 102 2.55 7.93 -27.77
CA ILE A 102 2.81 9.39 -27.65
C ILE A 102 3.33 9.79 -26.25
N PHE A 103 2.95 9.04 -25.19
CA PHE A 103 3.35 9.37 -23.81
C PHE A 103 4.23 8.28 -23.17
N SER A 104 5.53 8.28 -23.48
CA SER A 104 6.54 7.44 -22.82
C SER A 104 6.77 7.77 -21.34
N TYR A 105 6.37 8.96 -20.87
CA TYR A 105 6.52 9.43 -19.48
C TYR A 105 5.33 9.14 -18.54
N ASP A 106 4.22 8.57 -19.05
CA ASP A 106 2.93 8.57 -18.36
C ASP A 106 2.79 7.58 -17.19
N ARG A 107 3.63 6.54 -17.14
CA ARG A 107 3.53 5.51 -16.09
C ARG A 107 3.68 6.11 -14.68
N TRP A 108 4.55 7.12 -14.54
CA TRP A 108 4.75 7.82 -13.26
C TRP A 108 3.57 8.69 -12.89
N LEU A 109 3.02 9.46 -13.83
CA LEU A 109 1.86 10.32 -13.59
C LEU A 109 0.68 9.48 -13.11
N PHE A 110 0.32 8.43 -13.87
CA PHE A 110 -0.79 7.56 -13.50
C PHE A 110 -0.54 6.81 -12.18
N ALA A 111 0.68 6.37 -11.90
CA ALA A 111 0.98 5.72 -10.62
C ALA A 111 0.88 6.69 -9.42
N VAL A 112 1.32 7.94 -9.58
CA VAL A 112 1.16 9.00 -8.57
C VAL A 112 -0.32 9.32 -8.37
N VAL A 113 -1.08 9.50 -9.45
CA VAL A 113 -2.53 9.75 -9.38
C VAL A 113 -3.23 8.58 -8.71
N PHE A 114 -2.91 7.35 -9.10
CA PHE A 114 -3.45 6.13 -8.50
C PHE A 114 -3.20 6.08 -6.98
N LEU A 115 -1.96 6.35 -6.55
CA LEU A 115 -1.59 6.39 -5.14
C LEU A 115 -2.30 7.52 -4.39
N ALA A 116 -2.41 8.70 -5.02
CA ALA A 116 -3.11 9.85 -4.45
C ALA A 116 -4.60 9.58 -4.30
N VAL A 117 -5.25 9.00 -5.31
CA VAL A 117 -6.66 8.59 -5.26
C VAL A 117 -6.88 7.60 -4.12
N ALA A 118 -6.01 6.60 -3.95
CA ALA A 118 -6.09 5.68 -2.82
C ALA A 118 -5.92 6.40 -1.47
N LEU A 119 -4.98 7.33 -1.36
CA LEU A 119 -4.71 8.08 -0.15
C LEU A 119 -5.86 9.02 0.24
N PHE A 120 -6.47 9.72 -0.73
CA PHE A 120 -7.56 10.67 -0.47
C PHE A 120 -8.92 9.99 -0.30
N SER A 121 -9.13 8.85 -0.96
CA SER A 121 -10.39 8.10 -0.83
C SER A 121 -10.49 7.28 0.45
N THR A 122 -9.40 7.13 1.21
CA THR A 122 -9.35 6.25 2.39
C THR A 122 -8.79 6.96 3.62
N HIS A 123 -9.38 6.69 4.78
CA HIS A 123 -8.91 7.27 6.05
C HIS A 123 -7.80 6.44 6.70
N ASP A 124 -7.91 5.12 6.65
CA ASP A 124 -7.01 4.18 7.34
C ASP A 124 -6.02 3.53 6.38
N LEU A 125 -4.83 3.17 6.88
CA LEU A 125 -3.77 2.50 6.10
C LEU A 125 -4.26 1.16 5.55
N TRP A 126 -5.02 0.38 6.32
CA TRP A 126 -5.59 -0.88 5.83
C TRP A 126 -6.61 -0.66 4.71
N SER A 127 -7.39 0.42 4.80
CA SER A 127 -8.33 0.78 3.73
C SER A 127 -7.59 1.26 2.48
N MET A 128 -6.48 1.98 2.65
CA MET A 128 -5.60 2.39 1.55
C MET A 128 -4.96 1.19 0.86
N THR A 129 -4.35 0.28 1.62
CA THR A 129 -3.79 -0.97 1.10
C THR A 129 -4.85 -1.76 0.35
N LEU A 130 -6.07 -1.85 0.91
CA LEU A 130 -7.18 -2.52 0.25
C LEU A 130 -7.59 -1.84 -1.07
N ALA A 131 -7.65 -0.51 -1.10
CA ALA A 131 -7.97 0.24 -2.31
C ALA A 131 -6.90 0.03 -3.39
N LEU A 132 -5.61 0.03 -3.02
CA LEU A 132 -4.51 -0.23 -3.96
C LEU A 132 -4.55 -1.66 -4.49
N SER A 133 -4.54 -2.66 -3.60
CA SER A 133 -4.45 -4.06 -4.00
C SER A 133 -5.74 -4.55 -4.69
N GLY A 134 -6.90 -4.12 -4.19
CA GLY A 134 -8.19 -4.39 -4.81
C GLY A 134 -8.34 -3.69 -6.16
N GLY A 135 -7.88 -2.44 -6.29
CA GLY A 135 -7.88 -1.71 -7.55
C GLY A 135 -7.04 -2.40 -8.62
N ILE A 136 -5.84 -2.88 -8.27
CA ILE A 136 -4.97 -3.65 -9.18
C ILE A 136 -5.66 -4.97 -9.60
N LEU A 137 -6.32 -5.67 -8.69
CA LEU A 137 -7.04 -6.92 -9.01
C LEU A 137 -8.26 -6.68 -9.91
N VAL A 138 -9.01 -5.60 -9.68
CA VAL A 138 -10.11 -5.19 -10.57
C VAL A 138 -9.56 -4.83 -11.94
N ASN A 139 -8.45 -4.07 -11.98
CA ASN A 139 -7.81 -3.73 -13.24
C ASN A 139 -7.34 -4.97 -13.99
N LEU A 140 -6.72 -5.94 -13.31
CA LEU A 140 -6.30 -7.20 -13.91
C LEU A 140 -7.44 -7.88 -14.69
N GLY A 141 -8.64 -7.97 -14.10
CA GLY A 141 -9.81 -8.53 -14.77
C GLY A 141 -10.30 -7.68 -15.95
N LEU A 142 -10.29 -6.35 -15.80
CA LEU A 142 -10.67 -5.42 -16.87
C LEU A 142 -9.67 -5.43 -18.03
N THR A 143 -8.37 -5.42 -17.76
CA THR A 143 -7.30 -5.47 -18.76
C THR A 143 -7.44 -6.73 -19.61
N ILE A 144 -7.70 -7.89 -19.00
CA ILE A 144 -7.96 -9.12 -19.75
C ILE A 144 -9.13 -8.91 -20.69
N PHE A 145 -10.26 -8.36 -20.22
CA PHE A 145 -11.43 -8.13 -21.05
C PHE A 145 -11.22 -7.09 -22.16
N LEU A 146 -10.48 -6.00 -21.88
CA LEU A 146 -10.26 -4.87 -22.80
C LEU A 146 -9.21 -5.16 -23.88
N PHE A 147 -8.16 -5.87 -23.51
CA PHE A 147 -7.02 -6.12 -24.39
C PHE A 147 -7.04 -7.51 -25.04
N ASP A 148 -8.04 -8.35 -24.72
CA ASP A 148 -8.21 -9.65 -25.38
C ASP A 148 -8.30 -9.45 -26.91
N GLY A 149 -7.38 -10.08 -27.64
CA GLY A 149 -7.27 -9.95 -29.09
C GLY A 149 -6.64 -8.66 -29.64
N VAL A 150 -6.27 -7.68 -28.79
CA VAL A 150 -5.70 -6.38 -29.24
C VAL A 150 -4.18 -6.30 -29.01
N VAL A 151 -3.67 -6.78 -27.88
CA VAL A 151 -2.24 -6.66 -27.51
C VAL A 151 -1.58 -8.04 -27.44
N ARG A 152 -0.36 -8.15 -27.99
CA ARG A 152 0.37 -9.43 -28.11
C ARG A 152 1.26 -9.78 -26.91
N TYR A 153 1.65 -8.82 -26.07
CA TYR A 153 2.50 -9.04 -24.90
C TYR A 153 2.22 -8.01 -23.80
N TYR A 154 1.59 -8.44 -22.71
CA TYR A 154 1.36 -7.61 -21.52
C TYR A 154 1.64 -8.41 -20.25
N SER A 155 2.42 -7.83 -19.33
CA SER A 155 2.76 -8.44 -18.04
C SER A 155 1.66 -8.19 -17.01
N LEU A 156 1.14 -9.25 -16.41
CA LEU A 156 0.00 -9.20 -15.50
C LEU A 156 0.37 -9.76 -14.11
N PRO A 157 0.26 -8.98 -13.02
CA PRO A 157 -0.01 -7.54 -12.97
C PRO A 157 1.19 -6.70 -13.44
N ASN A 158 0.93 -5.43 -13.76
CA ASN A 158 1.97 -4.49 -14.19
C ASN A 158 3.08 -4.35 -13.12
N SER A 159 4.31 -4.73 -13.47
CA SER A 159 5.47 -4.73 -12.57
C SER A 159 5.78 -3.36 -11.97
N PHE A 160 5.64 -2.28 -12.75
CA PHE A 160 5.91 -0.92 -12.27
C PHE A 160 4.90 -0.50 -11.20
N LEU A 161 3.60 -0.70 -11.46
CA LEU A 161 2.54 -0.39 -10.49
C LEU A 161 2.66 -1.23 -9.21
N TRP A 162 3.06 -2.50 -9.32
CA TRP A 162 3.33 -3.37 -8.19
C TRP A 162 4.41 -2.80 -7.26
N HIS A 163 5.58 -2.45 -7.80
CA HIS A 163 6.66 -1.87 -6.99
C HIS A 163 6.29 -0.49 -6.44
N PHE A 164 5.70 0.36 -7.28
CA PHE A 164 5.36 1.73 -6.90
C PHE A 164 4.32 1.77 -5.77
N SER A 165 3.28 0.96 -5.87
CA SER A 165 2.24 0.88 -4.82
C SER A 165 2.78 0.32 -3.50
N GLY A 166 3.64 -0.71 -3.55
CA GLY A 166 4.29 -1.27 -2.37
C GLY A 166 5.17 -0.24 -1.65
N VAL A 167 6.08 0.41 -2.38
CA VAL A 167 6.97 1.45 -1.82
C VAL A 167 6.16 2.65 -1.34
N GLY A 168 5.19 3.12 -2.12
CA GLY A 168 4.32 4.24 -1.77
C GLY A 168 3.54 3.98 -0.49
N CYS A 169 2.99 2.77 -0.32
CA CYS A 169 2.26 2.40 0.89
C CYS A 169 3.17 2.42 2.14
N ILE A 170 4.40 1.91 2.03
CA ILE A 170 5.38 1.95 3.14
C ILE A 170 5.77 3.38 3.47
N MET A 171 6.09 4.19 2.47
CA MET A 171 6.48 5.59 2.66
C MET A 171 5.39 6.38 3.38
N ILE A 172 4.13 6.18 2.99
CA ILE A 172 2.98 6.83 3.64
C ILE A 172 2.78 6.31 5.06
N ALA A 173 2.93 5.01 5.29
CA ALA A 173 2.85 4.43 6.64
C ALA A 173 3.94 5.00 7.56
N ALA A 174 5.18 5.07 7.07
CA ALA A 174 6.32 5.65 7.80
C ALA A 174 6.08 7.14 8.11
N PHE A 175 5.59 7.91 7.12
CA PHE A 175 5.30 9.33 7.32
C PHE A 175 4.20 9.56 8.36
N ARG A 176 3.12 8.74 8.36
CA ARG A 176 2.07 8.80 9.38
C ARG A 176 2.62 8.50 10.78
N GLN A 177 3.44 7.45 10.91
CA GLN A 177 4.04 7.07 12.19
C GLN A 177 5.00 8.16 12.73
N ILE A 178 5.82 8.75 11.86
CA ILE A 178 6.71 9.87 12.22
C ILE A 178 5.87 11.06 12.68
N ARG A 179 4.80 11.41 11.97
CA ARG A 179 3.91 12.51 12.34
C ARG A 179 3.26 12.30 13.70
N GLU A 180 2.74 11.10 13.97
CA GLU A 180 2.14 10.73 15.25
C GLU A 180 3.15 10.81 16.41
N TYR A 181 4.39 10.35 16.18
CA TYR A 181 5.47 10.48 17.15
C TYR A 181 5.78 11.93 17.48
N TYR A 182 5.92 12.81 16.48
CA TYR A 182 6.17 14.24 16.70
C TYR A 182 5.00 14.94 17.40
N GLN A 183 3.76 14.60 17.07
CA GLN A 183 2.59 15.16 17.73
C GLN A 183 2.51 14.75 19.20
N THR A 184 2.83 13.48 19.51
CA THR A 184 2.86 12.95 20.88
C THR A 184 3.97 13.59 21.70
N LYS A 185 5.16 13.78 21.11
CA LYS A 185 6.27 14.49 21.78
C LYS A 185 5.93 15.95 22.05
N LYS A 186 5.25 16.63 21.10
CA LYS A 186 4.81 18.02 21.27
C LYS A 186 3.76 18.16 22.38
N SER A 187 2.79 17.24 22.47
CA SER A 187 1.78 17.28 23.54
C SER A 187 2.38 16.98 24.92
N LEU A 188 3.31 16.02 25.02
CA LEU A 188 4.07 15.75 26.26
C LEU A 188 4.88 16.97 26.71
N SER A 189 5.60 17.61 25.78
CA SER A 189 6.39 18.81 26.08
C SER A 189 5.51 19.98 26.51
N ALA A 190 4.36 20.20 25.87
CA ALA A 190 3.42 21.25 26.24
C ALA A 190 2.76 20.98 27.61
N GLY A 191 2.45 19.72 27.92
CA GLY A 191 1.92 19.31 29.23
C GLY A 191 2.93 19.52 30.36
N MET A 192 4.21 19.21 30.13
CA MET A 192 5.28 19.45 31.13
C MET A 192 5.47 20.95 31.42
N ILE A 193 5.41 21.80 30.40
CA ILE A 193 5.50 23.27 30.58
C ILE A 193 4.30 23.79 31.38
N ALA A 194 3.08 23.35 31.04
CA ALA A 194 1.87 23.77 31.78
C ALA A 194 1.88 23.33 33.26
N VAL A 195 2.41 22.13 33.57
CA VAL A 195 2.57 21.67 34.95
C VAL A 195 3.63 22.51 35.68
N GLN A 196 4.74 22.85 35.03
CA GLN A 196 5.80 23.66 35.61
C GLN A 196 5.35 25.10 35.90
N ASP A 197 4.57 25.71 35.01
CA ASP A 197 3.98 27.04 35.21
C ASP A 197 2.96 27.04 36.36
N SER A 198 2.13 25.99 36.48
CA SER A 198 1.18 25.88 37.60
C SER A 198 1.85 25.72 38.98
N MET A 199 3.02 25.06 39.04
CA MET A 199 3.80 24.94 40.28
C MET A 199 4.55 26.23 40.64
N ALA A 200 4.87 27.08 39.67
CA ALA A 200 5.50 28.37 39.91
C ALA A 200 4.51 29.40 40.45
N ASP A 201 3.24 29.34 40.04
CA ASP A 201 2.19 30.27 40.47
C ASP A 201 1.69 29.98 41.91
N ASP A 202 1.60 28.70 42.30
CA ASP A 202 1.17 28.29 43.65
C ASP A 202 2.24 28.54 44.74
N GLY A 203 3.49 28.80 44.36
CA GLY A 203 4.60 29.09 45.26
C GLY A 203 4.65 30.53 45.80
N GLY A 204 3.78 31.43 45.30
CA GLY A 204 3.86 32.87 45.56
C GLY A 204 3.07 33.41 46.77
N ILE A 205 2.20 32.61 47.41
CA ILE A 205 1.18 33.15 48.34
C ILE A 205 1.61 33.18 49.84
N TYR A 206 2.81 32.70 50.20
CA TYR A 206 3.32 32.82 51.58
C TYR A 206 4.46 33.82 51.72
N ARG A 207 4.21 35.11 51.41
CA ARG A 207 5.04 36.19 51.96
C ARG A 207 4.21 36.88 53.05
N LYS A 208 4.49 36.47 54.30
CA LYS A 208 4.04 37.16 55.50
C LYS A 208 4.56 38.59 55.46
N ASP A 209 3.65 39.54 55.45
CA ASP A 209 3.94 40.90 55.86
C ASP A 209 3.78 40.92 57.39
N ASP A 210 4.93 40.90 58.07
CA ASP A 210 5.12 41.29 59.47
C ASP A 210 5.37 42.81 59.54
#